data_AF-T1B810-F1
#
_entry.id   AF-T1B810-F1
#
_cell.length_a   1.000
_cell.length_b   1.000
_cell.length_c   1.000
_cell.angle_alpha   90.00
_cell.angle_beta   90.00
_cell.angle_gamma   90.00
#
_symmetry.space_group_name_H-M   'P 1'
#
loop_
_entity.id
_entity.type
_entity.pdbx_description
1 polymer ?
#
loop_
_entity_poly.entity_id
_entity_poly.type
_entity_poly.pdbx_seq_one_letter_code
_entity_poly.pdbx_strand_id
1 'polypeptide(L)'
;PHLASHLLGTVTRRLRGDWQARYGYMPLLVETFVEVGRHAGTCYQAANWIRVGATKGRGKLDRYNAYALPVKDIYLYPLVRSFRR
;
A
#
# COMPACT_ATOMS: atom_id res chain seq x y z
N PRO A 1 -1.51 -18.08 -13.55
CA PRO A 1 -1.40 -16.60 -13.40
C PRO A 1 -2.25 -16.14 -12.19
N HIS A 2 -1.97 -14.99 -11.55
CA HIS A 2 -2.63 -14.46 -10.32
C HIS A 2 -2.12 -14.93 -8.95
N LEU A 3 -0.95 -15.59 -8.88
CA LEU A 3 -0.36 -15.98 -7.59
C LEU A 3 -0.15 -14.78 -6.66
N ALA A 4 0.36 -13.66 -7.18
CA ALA A 4 0.63 -12.46 -6.38
C ALA A 4 -0.63 -11.88 -5.74
N SER A 5 -1.72 -11.69 -6.52
CA SER A 5 -2.97 -11.16 -5.97
C SER A 5 -3.66 -12.13 -5.02
N HIS A 6 -3.55 -13.45 -5.28
CA HIS A 6 -4.03 -14.47 -4.35
C HIS A 6 -3.29 -14.43 -3.00
N LEU A 7 -1.96 -14.35 -3.02
CA LEU A 7 -1.14 -14.24 -1.80
C LEU A 7 -1.43 -12.94 -1.04
N LEU A 8 -1.55 -11.80 -1.74
CA LEU A 8 -1.90 -10.53 -1.12
C LEU A 8 -3.25 -10.60 -0.39
N GLY A 9 -4.27 -11.20 -1.01
CA GLY A 9 -5.57 -11.41 -0.37
C GLY A 9 -5.49 -12.30 0.88
N THR A 10 -4.68 -13.36 0.84
CA THR A 10 -4.51 -14.26 1.99
C THR A 10 -3.76 -13.60 3.14
N VAL A 11 -2.69 -12.86 2.85
CA VAL A 11 -1.89 -12.16 3.88
C VAL A 11 -2.71 -11.05 4.53
N THR A 12 -3.39 -10.21 3.75
CA THR A 12 -4.17 -9.08 4.28
C THR A 12 -5.30 -9.53 5.21
N ARG A 13 -5.93 -10.68 4.97
CA ARG A 13 -6.97 -11.23 5.86
C ARG A 13 -6.47 -11.57 7.28
N ARG A 14 -5.25 -12.09 7.41
CA ARG A 14 -4.69 -12.46 8.72
C ARG A 14 -3.90 -11.35 9.39
N LEU A 15 -3.45 -10.35 8.62
CA LEU A 15 -2.48 -9.35 9.03
C LEU A 15 -2.83 -8.64 10.34
N ARG A 16 -4.11 -8.30 10.55
CA ARG A 16 -4.58 -7.62 11.76
C ARG A 16 -4.37 -8.48 13.02
N GLY A 17 -4.64 -9.78 12.93
CA GLY A 17 -4.40 -10.73 14.02
C GLY A 17 -2.91 -10.97 14.26
N ASP A 18 -2.15 -11.16 13.18
CA ASP A 18 -0.69 -11.32 13.24
C ASP A 18 -0.02 -10.13 13.94
N TRP A 19 -0.47 -8.91 13.63
CA TRP A 19 0.04 -7.69 14.25
C TRP A 19 -0.33 -7.56 15.73
N GLN A 20 -1.55 -7.92 16.11
CA GLN A 20 -1.93 -7.92 17.52
C GLN A 20 -1.07 -8.88 18.33
N ALA A 21 -0.87 -10.10 17.82
CA ALA A 21 -0.07 -11.12 18.51
C ALA A 21 1.39 -10.70 18.68
N ARG A 22 1.96 -10.02 17.68
CA ARG A 22 3.38 -9.64 17.69
C ARG A 22 3.68 -8.30 18.33
N TYR A 23 2.81 -7.32 18.14
CA TYR A 23 3.06 -5.91 18.47
C TYR A 23 2.03 -5.30 19.41
N GLY A 24 0.98 -6.05 19.79
CA GLY A 24 -0.01 -5.61 20.77
C GLY A 24 -1.03 -4.61 20.24
N TYR A 25 -1.08 -4.36 18.93
CA TYR A 25 -2.09 -3.47 18.32
C TYR A 25 -2.66 -4.02 17.01
N MET A 26 -3.86 -3.57 16.67
CA MET A 26 -4.57 -3.97 15.47
C MET A 26 -4.61 -2.84 14.42
N PRO A 27 -3.82 -2.92 13.34
CA PRO A 27 -3.87 -1.92 12.28
C PRO A 27 -5.26 -1.85 11.62
N LEU A 28 -5.61 -0.65 11.15
CA LEU A 28 -6.89 -0.39 10.46
C LEU A 28 -6.76 -0.46 8.93
N LEU A 29 -5.57 -0.16 8.41
CA LEU A 29 -5.25 -0.12 6.99
C LEU A 29 -3.80 -0.50 6.74
N VAL A 30 -3.50 -0.89 5.51
CA VAL A 30 -2.14 -1.09 4.99
C VAL A 30 -1.91 -0.12 3.85
N GLU A 31 -0.72 0.45 3.80
CA GLU A 31 -0.25 1.30 2.70
C GLU A 31 0.93 0.64 1.97
N THR A 32 0.98 0.80 0.65
CA THR A 32 2.12 0.41 -0.17
C THR A 32 2.32 1.39 -1.32
N PHE A 33 3.53 1.40 -1.90
CA PHE A 33 3.95 2.32 -2.95
C PHE A 33 4.45 1.56 -4.17
N VAL A 34 3.94 1.90 -5.34
CA VAL A 34 4.31 1.27 -6.62
C VAL A 34 4.91 2.34 -7.54
N GLU A 35 6.16 2.15 -7.95
CA GLU A 35 6.82 3.09 -8.86
C GLU A 35 6.14 3.14 -10.24
N VAL A 36 5.72 4.34 -10.64
CA VAL A 36 5.07 4.60 -11.92
C VAL A 36 6.10 4.49 -13.05
N GLY A 37 5.72 3.88 -14.17
CA GLY A 37 6.60 3.66 -15.33
C GLY A 37 7.40 2.37 -15.26
N ARG A 38 7.71 1.87 -14.05
CA ARG A 38 8.38 0.56 -13.86
C ARG A 38 7.39 -0.58 -13.62
N HIS A 39 6.28 -0.31 -12.92
CA HIS A 39 5.30 -1.33 -12.56
C HIS A 39 3.86 -0.82 -12.74
N ALA A 40 2.99 -1.66 -13.30
CA ALA A 40 1.57 -1.31 -13.51
C ALA A 40 0.68 -1.47 -12.26
N GLY A 41 1.20 -2.06 -11.17
CA GLY A 41 0.43 -2.28 -9.94
C GLY A 41 -0.72 -3.31 -10.06
N THR A 42 -0.76 -4.10 -11.13
CA THR A 42 -1.87 -4.99 -11.48
C THR A 42 -2.25 -5.98 -10.36
N CYS A 43 -1.28 -6.52 -9.62
CA CYS A 43 -1.57 -7.44 -8.53
C CYS A 43 -2.29 -6.78 -7.35
N TYR A 44 -2.02 -5.50 -7.08
CA TYR A 44 -2.70 -4.74 -6.04
C TYR A 44 -4.13 -4.41 -6.46
N GLN A 45 -4.31 -3.95 -7.70
CA GLN A 45 -5.65 -3.70 -8.28
C GLN A 45 -6.51 -4.97 -8.27
N ALA A 46 -5.95 -6.09 -8.72
CA ALA A 46 -6.64 -7.39 -8.71
C ALA A 46 -6.91 -7.95 -7.29
N ALA A 47 -6.16 -7.51 -6.28
CA ALA A 47 -6.37 -7.87 -4.88
C ALA A 47 -7.29 -6.90 -4.13
N ASN A 48 -8.01 -6.03 -4.83
CA ASN A 48 -8.92 -5.01 -4.29
C ASN A 48 -8.23 -3.92 -3.43
N TRP A 49 -6.97 -3.62 -3.69
CA TRP A 49 -6.33 -2.44 -3.12
C TRP A 49 -6.81 -1.18 -3.84
N ILE A 50 -6.97 -0.10 -3.08
CA ILE A 50 -7.52 1.17 -3.55
C ILE A 50 -6.35 2.11 -3.86
N ARG A 51 -6.21 2.52 -5.12
CA ARG A 51 -5.28 3.60 -5.48
C ARG A 51 -5.82 4.93 -4.96
N VAL A 52 -5.05 5.63 -4.13
CA VAL A 52 -5.49 6.89 -3.49
C VAL A 52 -4.78 8.14 -4.01
N GLY A 53 -3.73 7.98 -4.80
CA GLY A 53 -2.99 9.09 -5.38
C GLY A 53 -1.58 8.67 -5.79
N ALA A 54 -0.74 9.66 -6.07
CA ALA A 54 0.67 9.46 -6.36
C ALA A 54 1.55 10.39 -5.52
N THR A 55 2.76 9.94 -5.19
CA THR A 55 3.77 10.77 -4.56
C THR A 55 4.26 11.84 -5.53
N LYS A 56 4.81 12.94 -5.02
CA LYS A 56 5.31 14.02 -5.87
C LYS A 56 6.72 13.76 -6.44
N GLY A 57 7.32 12.59 -6.21
CA GLY A 57 8.76 12.39 -6.49
C GLY A 57 9.67 13.17 -5.55
N ARG A 58 9.16 13.61 -4.39
CA ARG A 58 9.93 14.39 -3.42
C ARG A 58 10.58 13.49 -2.38
N GLY A 59 11.89 13.61 -2.23
CA GLY A 59 12.64 12.95 -1.15
C GLY A 59 12.48 13.66 0.20
N LYS A 60 12.67 12.92 1.30
CA LYS A 60 12.61 13.46 2.67
C LYS A 60 13.55 14.66 2.89
N LEU A 61 14.72 14.66 2.21
CA LEU A 61 15.75 15.69 2.33
C LEU A 61 15.74 16.71 1.18
N ASP A 62 14.69 16.73 0.36
CA ASP A 62 14.57 17.69 -0.75
C ASP A 62 14.25 19.09 -0.23
N ARG A 63 15.31 19.87 0.02
CA ARG A 63 15.26 21.25 0.50
C ARG A 63 14.90 22.26 -0.61
N TYR A 64 15.25 21.94 -1.86
CA TYR A 64 15.10 22.86 -3.00
C TYR A 64 13.86 22.59 -3.84
N ASN A 65 13.01 21.64 -3.44
CA ASN A 65 11.86 21.18 -4.21
C ASN A 65 12.25 20.75 -5.62
N ALA A 66 13.34 19.99 -5.73
CA ALA A 66 13.85 19.49 -7.00
C ALA A 66 13.04 18.30 -7.53
N TYR A 67 12.28 17.60 -6.68
CA TYR A 67 11.43 16.46 -7.06
C TYR A 67 12.18 15.37 -7.86
N ALA A 68 13.44 15.14 -7.54
CA ALA A 68 14.33 14.28 -8.32
C ALA A 68 14.09 12.76 -8.15
N LEU A 69 13.13 12.33 -7.31
CA LEU A 69 12.84 10.92 -7.10
C LEU A 69 11.68 10.44 -7.98
N PRO A 70 11.60 9.14 -8.29
CA PRO A 70 10.48 8.57 -9.02
C PRO A 70 9.13 8.79 -8.33
N VAL A 71 8.13 9.10 -9.14
CA VAL A 71 6.73 9.17 -8.72
C VAL A 71 6.22 7.75 -8.45
N LYS A 72 5.48 7.58 -7.35
CA LYS A 72 4.92 6.29 -6.94
C LYS A 72 3.44 6.41 -6.72
N ASP A 73 2.66 5.48 -7.26
CA ASP A 73 1.27 5.30 -6.90
C ASP A 73 1.15 4.78 -5.47
N ILE A 74 0.21 5.33 -4.73
CA ILE A 74 -0.11 4.97 -3.36
C ILE A 74 -1.35 4.09 -3.37
N TYR A 75 -1.23 2.89 -2.81
CA TYR A 75 -2.34 1.94 -2.67
C TYR A 75 -2.63 1.67 -1.20
N LEU A 76 -3.91 1.72 -0.84
CA LEU A 76 -4.40 1.38 0.50
C LEU A 76 -5.26 0.12 0.47
N TYR A 77 -5.12 -0.70 1.50
CA TYR A 77 -6.02 -1.81 1.79
C TYR A 77 -6.65 -1.67 3.18
N PRO A 78 -7.97 -1.45 3.29
CA PRO A 78 -8.66 -1.44 4.58
C PRO A 78 -8.70 -2.83 5.21
N LEU A 79 -8.21 -2.96 6.45
CA LEU A 79 -8.31 -4.19 7.23
C LEU A 79 -9.62 -4.29 8.00
N VAL A 80 -10.35 -3.17 8.11
CA VAL A 80 -11.68 -3.10 8.71
C VAL A 80 -12.62 -2.26 7.85
N ARG A 81 -13.92 -2.59 7.85
CA ARG A 81 -14.93 -1.90 7.03
C ARG A 81 -15.09 -0.42 7.40
N SER A 82 -14.92 -0.08 8.68
CA SER A 82 -15.16 1.26 9.24
C SER A 82 -13.90 2.10 9.40
N PHE A 83 -12.84 1.84 8.63
CA PHE A 83 -11.53 2.51 8.79
C PHE A 83 -11.53 4.04 8.59
N ARG A 84 -12.61 4.62 8.05
CA ARG A 84 -12.76 6.06 7.78
C ARG A 84 -13.67 6.78 8.79
N ARG A 85 -14.18 6.08 9.81
CA ARG A 85 -15.04 6.66 10.83
C ARG A 85 -14.24 7.07 12.05
#